data_AF-A0A954SZY2-F1
#
_entry.id   AF-A0A954SZY2-F1
#
_cell.length_a   1.000
_cell.length_b   1.000
_cell.length_c   1.000
_cell.angle_alpha   90.00
_cell.angle_beta   90.00
_cell.angle_gamma   90.00
#
_symmetry.space_group_name_H-M   'P 1'
#
loop_
_entity.id
_entity.type
_entity.pdbx_description
1 polymer ?
#
loop_
_entity_poly.entity_id
_entity_poly.type
_entity_poly.pdbx_seq_one_letter_code
_entity_poly.pdbx_strand_id
1 'polypeptide(L)'
;MSLIEIKETLSTRDRIVFLIAWLAVWGGLAGARFAGGRVDAWTWGLVALALSLPVVATFGLRHIDRVYRGLAWLTWPIGFVMAHVLLGVIYFGLITPLGILRRRLGHDPLAKRLERSRRSYWRETPESPSASTYFRPF
;
A
#
# COMPACT_ATOMS: atom_id res chain seq x y z
N MET A 1 18.11 -6.77 -3.14
CA MET A 1 17.34 -5.98 -2.14
C MET A 1 15.87 -6.31 -2.30
N SER A 2 15.32 -7.17 -1.44
CA SER A 2 13.90 -7.51 -1.41
C SER A 2 13.18 -6.46 -0.54
N LEU A 3 12.25 -5.70 -1.14
CA LEU A 3 11.64 -4.50 -0.55
C LEU A 3 10.51 -4.78 0.46
N ILE A 4 10.25 -6.05 0.81
CA ILE A 4 9.25 -6.43 1.81
C ILE A 4 9.87 -7.47 2.75
N GLU A 5 10.42 -7.00 3.86
CA GLU A 5 10.96 -7.87 4.90
C GLU A 5 9.80 -8.38 5.77
N ILE A 6 9.33 -9.60 5.48
CA ILE A 6 8.34 -10.27 6.31
C ILE A 6 9.00 -10.54 7.66
N LYS A 7 8.49 -9.94 8.74
CA LYS A 7 9.04 -10.13 10.08
C LYS A 7 9.09 -11.62 10.43
N GLU A 8 10.29 -12.12 10.70
CA GLU A 8 10.53 -13.53 11.06
C GLU A 8 9.95 -13.90 12.45
N THR A 9 9.96 -12.94 13.37
CA THR A 9 9.39 -13.10 14.72
C THR A 9 8.51 -11.91 15.07
N LEU A 10 7.24 -12.16 15.34
CA LEU A 10 6.32 -11.12 15.83
C LEU A 10 6.63 -10.79 17.29
N SER A 11 6.56 -9.49 17.63
CA SER A 11 6.55 -9.04 19.01
C SER A 11 5.28 -9.52 19.73
N THR A 12 5.31 -9.65 21.06
CA THR A 12 4.14 -10.04 21.86
C THR A 12 2.93 -9.14 21.60
N ARG A 13 3.16 -7.83 21.44
CA ARG A 13 2.12 -6.87 21.06
C ARG A 13 1.55 -7.17 19.67
N ASP A 14 2.40 -7.43 18.69
CA ASP A 14 2.00 -7.69 17.30
C ASP A 14 1.15 -8.98 17.23
N ARG A 15 1.49 -10.01 18.00
CA ARG A 15 0.69 -11.25 18.11
C ARG A 15 -0.70 -10.98 18.70
N ILE A 16 -0.78 -10.20 19.78
CA ILE A 16 -2.06 -9.84 20.41
C ILE A 16 -2.92 -9.03 19.44
N VAL A 17 -2.33 -8.03 18.78
CA VAL A 17 -3.04 -7.21 17.78
C VAL A 17 -3.56 -8.09 16.64
N PHE A 18 -2.75 -9.04 16.15
CA PHE A 18 -3.17 -9.98 15.12
C PHE A 18 -4.35 -10.87 15.56
N LEU A 19 -4.30 -11.42 16.78
CA LEU A 19 -5.39 -12.24 17.33
C LEU A 19 -6.68 -11.42 17.52
N ILE A 20 -6.58 -10.20 18.06
CA ILE A 20 -7.72 -9.30 18.23
C ILE A 20 -8.31 -8.95 16.87
N ALA A 21 -7.48 -8.60 15.88
CA ALA A 21 -7.94 -8.29 14.53
C ALA A 21 -8.65 -9.50 13.89
N TRP A 22 -8.07 -10.71 14.02
CA TRP A 22 -8.68 -11.93 13.53
C TRP A 22 -10.05 -12.19 14.15
N LEU A 23 -10.13 -12.13 15.48
CA LEU A 23 -11.37 -12.32 16.22
C LEU A 23 -12.40 -11.24 15.86
N ALA A 24 -11.98 -9.98 15.72
CA ALA A 24 -12.88 -8.88 15.38
C ALA A 24 -13.48 -9.04 13.98
N VAL A 25 -12.68 -9.46 13.00
CA VAL A 25 -13.16 -9.68 11.62
C VAL A 25 -14.14 -10.84 11.57
N TRP A 26 -13.74 -12.03 12.03
CA TRP A 26 -14.58 -13.23 11.90
C TRP A 26 -15.72 -13.28 12.91
N GLY A 27 -15.46 -12.85 14.15
CA GLY A 27 -16.46 -12.73 15.19
C GLY A 27 -17.49 -11.63 14.89
N GLY A 28 -17.06 -10.50 14.31
CA GLY A 28 -17.96 -9.45 13.84
C GLY A 28 -18.86 -9.92 12.70
N LEU A 29 -18.31 -10.65 11.72
CA LEU A 29 -19.09 -11.25 10.62
C LEU A 29 -20.10 -12.29 11.12
N ALA A 30 -19.70 -13.15 12.06
CA ALA A 30 -20.62 -14.09 12.70
C ALA A 30 -21.71 -13.35 13.49
N GLY A 31 -21.34 -12.37 14.31
CA GLY A 31 -22.25 -11.55 15.10
C GLY A 31 -23.29 -10.80 14.25
N ALA A 32 -22.87 -10.25 13.11
CA ALA A 32 -23.79 -9.61 12.16
C ALA A 32 -24.83 -10.59 11.59
N ARG A 33 -24.46 -11.86 11.36
CA ARG A 33 -25.40 -12.90 10.92
C ARG A 33 -26.36 -13.33 12.03
N PHE A 34 -25.88 -13.43 13.27
CA PHE A 34 -26.73 -13.67 14.43
C PHE A 34 -27.74 -12.53 14.64
N ALA A 35 -27.30 -11.27 14.53
CA ALA A 35 -28.19 -10.10 14.62
C ALA A 35 -29.25 -10.09 13.50
N GLY A 36 -28.91 -10.62 12.32
CA GLY A 36 -29.84 -10.82 11.21
C GLY A 36 -30.71 -12.08 11.29
N GLY A 37 -30.66 -12.84 12.39
CA GLY A 37 -31.44 -14.07 12.60
C GLY A 37 -31.01 -15.26 11.72
N ARG A 38 -29.87 -15.17 11.03
CA ARG A 38 -29.36 -16.20 10.13
C ARG A 38 -28.39 -17.13 10.87
N VAL A 39 -28.94 -18.21 11.43
CA VAL A 39 -28.16 -19.26 12.08
C VAL A 39 -28.15 -20.50 11.18
N ASP A 40 -27.33 -20.44 10.13
CA ASP A 40 -27.08 -21.53 9.20
C ASP A 40 -25.73 -22.20 9.48
N ALA A 41 -25.43 -23.29 8.77
CA ALA A 41 -24.15 -24.00 8.89
C ALA A 41 -22.95 -23.08 8.62
N TRP A 42 -23.12 -22.05 7.78
CA TRP A 42 -22.09 -21.04 7.48
C TRP A 42 -21.77 -20.16 8.68
N THR A 43 -22.78 -19.73 9.46
CA THR A 43 -22.56 -18.97 10.69
C THR A 43 -21.71 -19.75 11.70
N TRP A 44 -21.98 -21.05 11.87
CA TRP A 44 -21.15 -21.91 12.73
C TRP A 44 -19.73 -22.09 12.19
N GLY A 45 -19.56 -22.18 10.87
CA GLY A 45 -18.24 -22.17 10.22
C GLY A 45 -17.44 -20.90 10.51
N LEU A 46 -18.07 -19.73 10.48
CA LEU A 46 -17.43 -18.45 10.80
C LEU A 46 -17.02 -18.36 12.28
N VAL A 47 -17.85 -18.86 13.20
CA VAL A 47 -17.51 -18.92 14.63
C VAL A 47 -16.33 -19.85 14.87
N ALA A 48 -16.32 -21.04 14.26
CA ALA A 48 -15.19 -21.96 14.35
C ALA A 48 -13.90 -21.32 13.82
N LEU A 49 -13.99 -20.59 12.71
CA LEU A 49 -12.84 -19.88 12.14
C LEU A 49 -12.36 -18.73 13.04
N ALA A 50 -13.28 -17.98 13.66
CA ALA A 50 -12.95 -16.91 14.58
C ALA A 50 -12.17 -17.43 15.82
N LEU A 51 -12.57 -18.59 16.33
CA LEU A 51 -11.95 -19.20 17.52
C LEU A 51 -10.68 -20.00 17.20
N SER A 52 -10.45 -20.36 15.94
CA SER A 52 -9.30 -21.19 15.55
C SER A 52 -7.94 -20.63 15.98
N LEU A 53 -7.65 -19.35 15.70
CA LEU A 53 -6.35 -18.74 16.05
C LEU A 53 -6.17 -18.49 17.55
N PRO A 54 -7.18 -17.99 18.30
CA PRO A 54 -7.12 -17.94 19.76
C PRO A 54 -6.88 -19.31 20.41
N VAL A 55 -7.48 -20.38 19.88
CA VAL A 55 -7.23 -21.76 20.36
C VAL A 55 -5.80 -22.18 20.05
N VAL A 56 -5.28 -21.93 18.85
CA VAL A 56 -3.87 -22.21 18.52
C VAL A 56 -2.91 -21.41 19.41
N ALA A 57 -3.30 -20.21 19.85
CA ALA A 57 -2.50 -19.39 20.75
C ALA A 57 -2.31 -20.02 22.14
N THR A 58 -3.26 -20.81 22.65
CA THR A 58 -3.15 -21.47 23.96
C THR A 58 -2.11 -22.59 23.96
N PHE A 59 -1.88 -23.24 22.82
CA PHE A 59 -0.85 -24.27 22.65
C PHE A 59 0.56 -23.70 22.44
N GLY A 60 0.69 -22.38 22.28
CA GLY A 60 1.97 -21.68 22.28
C GLY A 60 2.05 -20.55 21.25
N LEU A 61 2.48 -19.37 21.69
CA LEU A 61 2.58 -18.17 20.85
C LEU A 61 3.54 -18.32 19.64
N ARG A 62 4.45 -19.29 19.67
CA ARG A 62 5.37 -19.60 18.56
C ARG A 62 4.64 -20.16 17.33
N HIS A 63 3.47 -20.79 17.51
CA HIS A 63 2.69 -21.31 16.38
C HIS A 63 2.02 -20.18 15.59
N ILE A 64 1.67 -19.08 16.26
CA ILE A 64 1.08 -17.88 15.63
C ILE A 64 2.03 -17.31 14.59
N ASP A 65 3.34 -17.28 14.86
CA ASP A 65 4.35 -16.75 13.92
C ASP A 65 4.40 -17.57 12.62
N ARG A 66 4.18 -18.89 12.68
CA ARG A 66 4.12 -19.75 11.48
C ARG A 66 2.85 -19.49 10.67
N VAL A 67 1.70 -19.39 11.34
CA VAL A 67 0.43 -19.12 10.69
C VAL A 67 0.42 -17.73 10.06
N TYR A 68 0.91 -16.73 10.79
CA TYR A 68 1.06 -15.37 10.28
C TYR A 68 1.95 -15.33 9.05
N ARG A 69 3.12 -15.98 9.05
CA ARG A 69 4.00 -16.03 7.88
C ARG A 69 3.33 -16.72 6.69
N GLY A 70 2.66 -17.85 6.91
CA GLY A 70 1.94 -18.55 5.84
C GLY A 70 0.84 -17.68 5.23
N LEU A 71 0.06 -17.01 6.07
CA LEU A 71 -0.99 -16.10 5.61
C LEU A 71 -0.41 -14.87 4.91
N ALA A 72 0.66 -14.27 5.45
CA ALA A 72 1.33 -13.11 4.87
C ALA A 72 1.88 -13.43 3.48
N TRP A 73 2.48 -14.61 3.30
CA TRP A 73 2.92 -15.10 1.99
C TRP A 73 1.76 -15.28 1.01
N LEU A 74 0.64 -15.83 1.49
CA LEU A 74 -0.55 -16.03 0.67
C LEU A 74 -1.20 -14.70 0.23
N THR A 75 -1.18 -13.69 1.10
CA THR A 75 -1.78 -12.38 0.82
C THR A 75 -0.81 -11.40 0.15
N TRP A 76 0.49 -11.67 0.16
CA TRP A 76 1.51 -10.87 -0.52
C TRP A 76 1.20 -10.54 -1.99
N PRO A 77 0.81 -11.51 -2.85
CA PRO A 77 0.49 -11.21 -4.25
C PRO A 77 -0.72 -10.28 -4.38
N ILE A 78 -1.68 -10.36 -3.46
CA ILE A 78 -2.84 -9.46 -3.43
C ILE A 78 -2.35 -8.02 -3.17
N GLY A 79 -1.47 -7.82 -2.19
CA GLY A 79 -0.88 -6.51 -1.91
C GLY A 79 -0.12 -5.95 -3.11
N PHE A 80 0.67 -6.79 -3.79
CA PHE A 80 1.38 -6.42 -5.01
C PHE A 80 0.43 -5.96 -6.12
N VAL A 81 -0.60 -6.76 -6.43
CA VAL A 81 -1.59 -6.43 -7.47
C VAL A 81 -2.33 -5.15 -7.09
N MET A 82 -2.79 -5.03 -5.85
CA MET A 82 -3.49 -3.83 -5.37
C MET A 82 -2.63 -2.57 -5.48
N ALA A 83 -1.33 -2.64 -5.18
CA ALA A 83 -0.43 -1.51 -5.35
C ALA A 83 -0.32 -1.07 -6.81
N HIS A 84 -0.22 -2.01 -7.75
CA HIS A 84 -0.16 -1.71 -9.18
C HIS A 84 -1.48 -1.17 -9.71
N VAL A 85 -2.60 -1.75 -9.29
CA VAL A 85 -3.94 -1.29 -9.65
C VAL A 85 -4.16 0.13 -9.14
N LEU A 86 -3.85 0.39 -7.87
CA LEU A 86 -4.00 1.72 -7.28
C LEU A 86 -3.11 2.75 -7.99
N LEU A 87 -1.86 2.40 -8.27
CA LEU A 87 -0.96 3.25 -9.04
C LEU A 87 -1.51 3.53 -10.45
N GLY A 88 -2.02 2.51 -11.12
CA GLY A 88 -2.67 2.64 -12.44
C GLY A 88 -3.88 3.55 -12.39
N VAL A 89 -4.76 3.37 -11.41
CA VAL A 89 -5.96 4.21 -11.22
C VAL A 89 -5.56 5.66 -10.96
N ILE A 90 -4.60 5.92 -10.08
CA ILE A 90 -4.14 7.29 -9.81
C ILE A 90 -3.48 7.90 -11.06
N TYR A 91 -2.61 7.15 -11.72
CA TYR A 91 -1.88 7.64 -12.88
C TYR A 91 -2.80 7.94 -14.06
N PHE A 92 -3.67 7.00 -14.44
CA PHE A 92 -4.54 7.14 -15.60
C PHE A 92 -5.85 7.87 -15.29
N GLY A 93 -6.34 7.81 -14.04
CA GLY A 93 -7.58 8.45 -13.62
C GLY A 93 -7.41 9.89 -13.13
N LEU A 94 -6.24 10.26 -12.59
CA LEU A 94 -6.00 11.60 -12.05
C LEU A 94 -4.87 12.32 -12.78
N ILE A 95 -3.67 11.73 -12.80
CA ILE A 95 -2.47 12.42 -13.30
C ILE A 95 -2.57 12.68 -14.82
N THR A 96 -2.92 11.66 -15.59
CA THR A 96 -3.03 11.70 -17.06
C THR A 96 -4.08 12.71 -17.53
N PRO A 97 -5.34 12.69 -17.05
CA PRO A 97 -6.34 13.67 -17.49
C PRO A 97 -5.97 15.08 -17.05
N LEU A 98 -5.36 15.26 -15.87
CA LEU A 98 -4.88 16.58 -15.45
C LEU A 98 -3.76 17.09 -16.37
N GLY A 99 -2.84 16.22 -16.79
CA GLY A 99 -1.81 16.54 -17.77
C GLY A 99 -2.39 16.90 -19.14
N ILE A 100 -3.39 16.15 -19.62
CA ILE A 100 -4.10 16.45 -20.87
C ILE A 100 -4.82 17.80 -20.77
N LEU A 101 -5.52 18.07 -19.66
CA LEU A 101 -6.21 19.32 -19.42
C LEU A 101 -5.24 20.50 -19.43
N ARG A 102 -4.12 20.42 -18.69
CA ARG A 102 -3.08 21.45 -18.69
C ARG A 102 -2.48 21.67 -20.07
N ARG A 103 -2.26 20.59 -20.84
CA ARG A 103 -1.77 20.65 -22.22
C ARG A 103 -2.77 21.35 -23.15
N ARG A 104 -4.08 21.10 -22.99
CA ARG A 104 -5.12 21.79 -23.76
C ARG A 104 -5.29 23.25 -23.36
N LEU A 105 -5.09 23.58 -22.08
CA LEU A 105 -5.10 24.97 -21.58
C LEU A 105 -3.85 25.77 -21.98
N GLY A 106 -2.96 25.21 -22.82
CA GLY A 106 -1.78 25.91 -23.33
C GLY A 106 -0.65 26.08 -22.32
N HIS A 107 -0.75 25.43 -21.16
CA HIS A 107 0.27 25.51 -20.13
C HIS A 107 1.42 24.54 -20.46
N ASP A 108 2.51 25.07 -21.04
CA ASP A 108 3.72 24.31 -21.38
C ASP A 108 4.86 24.63 -20.39
N PRO A 109 4.85 24.04 -19.16
CA PRO A 109 5.86 24.33 -18.15
C PRO A 109 7.26 23.86 -18.55
N LEU A 110 7.34 22.94 -19.50
CA LEU A 110 8.61 22.37 -19.95
C LEU A 110 9.09 22.98 -21.28
N ALA A 111 8.37 24.00 -21.81
CA ALA A 111 8.66 24.66 -23.08
C ALA A 111 9.01 23.66 -24.21
N LYS A 112 8.30 22.52 -24.25
CA LYS A 112 8.58 21.43 -25.20
C LYS A 112 8.05 21.73 -26.60
N ARG A 113 7.27 22.79 -26.78
CA ARG A 113 6.79 23.19 -28.09
C ARG A 113 7.97 23.58 -28.99
N LEU A 114 8.17 22.81 -30.07
CA LEU A 114 9.19 23.11 -31.07
C LEU A 114 8.84 24.42 -31.82
N GLU A 115 9.60 25.47 -31.57
CA GLU A 115 9.61 26.71 -32.36
C GLU A 115 10.49 26.55 -33.59
N ARG A 116 9.86 26.26 -34.74
CA ARG A 116 10.57 26.07 -36.02
C ARG A 116 11.34 27.31 -36.50
N SER A 117 11.01 28.50 -35.98
CA SER A 117 11.70 29.75 -36.30
C SER A 117 12.95 30.01 -35.45
N ARG A 118 13.19 29.23 -34.37
CA ARG A 118 14.37 29.39 -33.53
C ARG A 118 15.59 28.74 -34.17
N ARG A 119 16.69 29.49 -34.29
CA ARG A 119 18.01 28.98 -34.71
C ARG A 119 18.66 28.05 -33.68
N SER A 120 18.27 28.17 -32.41
CA SER A 120 18.83 27.40 -31.30
C SER A 120 17.84 27.33 -30.13
N TYR A 121 17.78 26.18 -29.45
CA TYR A 121 17.02 25.98 -28.21
C TYR A 121 17.87 26.15 -26.95
N TRP A 122 19.17 26.41 -27.10
CA TRP A 122 20.06 26.70 -25.99
C TRP A 122 19.52 27.89 -25.18
N ARG A 123 19.33 27.68 -23.89
CA ARG A 123 19.09 28.75 -22.92
C ARG A 123 20.44 29.13 -22.32
N GLU A 124 20.70 30.44 -22.25
CA GLU A 124 21.86 30.94 -21.53
C GLU A 124 21.74 30.50 -20.07
N THR A 125 22.73 29.76 -19.60
CA THR A 125 22.87 29.46 -18.18
C THR A 125 23.15 30.77 -17.47
N PRO A 126 22.45 31.12 -16.38
CA PRO A 126 22.82 32.29 -15.58
C PRO A 126 24.30 32.18 -15.17
N GLU A 127 24.97 33.31 -15.03
CA GLU A 127 26.39 33.36 -14.66
C GLU A 127 26.65 32.38 -13.50
N SER A 128 27.62 31.49 -13.70
CA SER A 128 27.99 30.54 -12.66
C SER A 128 28.28 31.31 -11.39
N PRO A 129 27.71 30.92 -10.23
CA PRO A 129 28.11 31.47 -8.96
C PRO A 129 29.63 31.46 -8.85
N SER A 130 30.20 32.49 -8.25
CA SER A 130 31.64 32.56 -8.05
C SER A 130 32.12 31.29 -7.33
N ALA A 131 33.35 30.84 -7.62
CA ALA A 131 33.88 29.62 -7.00
C ALA A 131 33.80 29.65 -5.46
N SER A 132 33.81 30.84 -4.85
CA SER A 132 33.64 31.05 -3.41
C SER A 132 32.24 30.72 -2.88
N THR A 133 31.18 30.77 -3.71
CA THR A 133 29.81 30.40 -3.31
C THR A 133 29.68 28.89 -3.04
N TYR A 134 30.43 28.04 -3.74
CA TYR A 134 30.43 26.59 -3.48
C TYR A 134 31.00 26.23 -2.10
N PHE A 135 31.82 27.11 -1.51
CA PHE A 135 32.41 26.91 -0.19
C PHE A 135 31.54 27.46 0.96
N ARG A 136 30.35 28.02 0.67
CA ARG A 136 29.41 28.54 1.67
C ARG A 136 28.03 27.92 1.50
N PRO A 137 27.81 26.72 2.06
CA PRO A 137 26.53 26.01 1.94
C PRO A 137 25.39 26.58 2.81
N PHE A 138 25.66 27.59 3.66
CA PHE A 138 24.69 28.22 4.57
C PHE A 138 24.88 29.74 4.61
#